data_AF-A0A706WTP8-F1
#
_entry.id   AF-A0A706WTP8-F1
#
_cell.length_a   1.000
_cell.length_b   1.000
_cell.length_c   1.000
_cell.angle_alpha   90.00
_cell.angle_beta   90.00
_cell.angle_gamma   90.00
#
_symmetry.space_group_name_H-M   'P 1'
#
loop_
_entity.id
_entity.type
_entity.pdbx_description
1 polymer ?
#
loop_
_entity_poly.entity_id
_entity_poly.type
_entity_poly.pdbx_seq_one_letter_code
_entity_poly.pdbx_strand_id
1 'polypeptide(L)'
;MKLSIVEKIGFGAGDMAINVVIIAMQLLLAYFYTDIYGLSAADVGVLFVVVRMIDAIIDPAMGVLTDKLNTRWGRYRPWLLWFAIPFGFAVYLMFITPDMAYMAKLAWAYGTYILMTLVYTAITIPYISMIGVITSDPVERLSANGYRFVMTKIAAFLVTIVVPMLAVWLGQGNKALGYQFSMGLMGAMGALLFIFCFLTTRERSEPEITSLSVGKQFKYLLRNDQWIILGVVILLLMCGYVIRGSVAAYYAKYYLNGGDSLISPFLTTGVVASILAMIATTWITKFWDKIKMFRYTQIITFILSALMYFSVGRENLVLAFAFYFLINFFCD
;
A
#
# COMPACT_ATOMS: atom_id res chain seq x y z
N MET A 1 9.69 -2.80 25.38
CA MET A 1 8.70 -2.16 26.27
C MET A 1 7.31 -2.51 25.79
N LYS A 2 6.37 -2.81 26.69
CA LYS A 2 5.02 -3.28 26.33
C LYS A 2 4.14 -2.13 25.84
N LEU A 3 3.41 -2.36 24.75
CA LEU A 3 2.44 -1.40 24.22
C LEU A 3 1.04 -1.74 24.71
N SER A 4 0.26 -0.72 25.06
CA SER A 4 -1.15 -0.91 25.39
C SER A 4 -1.96 -1.30 24.15
N ILE A 5 -3.09 -1.97 24.35
CA ILE A 5 -3.99 -2.34 23.24
C ILE A 5 -4.46 -1.08 22.50
N VAL A 6 -4.76 0.00 23.23
CA VAL A 6 -5.20 1.28 22.66
C VAL A 6 -4.12 1.88 21.75
N GLU A 7 -2.84 1.80 22.14
CA GLU A 7 -1.74 2.26 21.29
C GLU A 7 -1.56 1.41 20.04
N LYS A 8 -1.77 0.10 20.13
CA LYS A 8 -1.70 -0.81 18.97
C LYS A 8 -2.84 -0.52 17.98
N ILE A 9 -4.05 -0.30 18.48
CA ILE A 9 -5.21 0.10 17.67
C ILE A 9 -4.98 1.49 17.07
N GLY A 10 -4.48 2.44 17.86
CA GLY A 10 -4.14 3.79 17.40
C GLY A 10 -3.08 3.81 16.31
N PHE A 11 -2.02 3.02 16.47
CA PHE A 11 -1.01 2.82 15.43
C PHE A 11 -1.64 2.22 14.17
N GLY A 12 -2.42 1.14 14.30
CA GLY A 12 -3.12 0.53 13.17
C GLY A 12 -4.13 1.46 12.47
N ALA A 13 -4.79 2.36 13.20
CA ALA A 13 -5.70 3.36 12.64
C ALA A 13 -4.98 4.33 11.68
N GLY A 14 -3.73 4.69 11.99
CA GLY A 14 -2.89 5.47 11.07
C GLY A 14 -2.64 4.71 9.75
N ASP A 15 -2.36 3.41 9.84
CA ASP A 15 -2.22 2.55 8.65
C ASP A 15 -3.51 2.50 7.83
N MET A 16 -4.64 2.40 8.51
CA MET A 16 -5.95 2.33 7.87
C MET A 16 -6.17 3.57 6.99
N ALA A 17 -5.91 4.76 7.54
CA ALA A 17 -6.07 6.02 6.82
C ALA A 17 -5.20 6.09 5.56
N ILE A 18 -3.94 5.68 5.68
CA ILE A 18 -2.99 5.59 4.55
C ILE A 18 -3.51 4.59 3.50
N ASN A 19 -3.93 3.41 3.95
CA ASN A 19 -4.33 2.33 3.05
C ASN A 19 -5.64 2.59 2.31
N VAL A 20 -6.59 3.31 2.94
CA VAL A 20 -7.84 3.70 2.25
C VAL A 20 -7.52 4.49 0.98
N VAL A 21 -6.53 5.39 1.02
CA VAL A 21 -6.17 6.19 -0.15
C VAL A 21 -5.31 5.41 -1.13
N ILE A 22 -4.30 4.66 -0.67
CA ILE A 22 -3.44 3.92 -1.59
C ILE A 22 -4.22 2.86 -2.38
N ILE A 23 -5.16 2.17 -1.73
CA ILE A 23 -5.99 1.14 -2.37
C ILE A 23 -6.96 1.81 -3.35
N ALA A 24 -7.52 2.98 -3.01
CA ALA A 24 -8.36 3.73 -3.94
C ALA A 24 -7.57 4.21 -5.16
N MET A 25 -6.32 4.66 -4.98
CA MET A 25 -5.45 5.03 -6.08
C MET A 25 -5.13 3.85 -7.00
N GLN A 26 -4.89 2.67 -6.43
CA GLN A 26 -4.56 1.47 -7.21
C GLN A 26 -5.76 0.89 -7.95
N LEU A 27 -6.95 0.90 -7.33
CA LEU A 27 -8.13 0.19 -7.86
C LEU A 27 -9.14 1.08 -8.58
N LEU A 28 -9.28 2.34 -8.17
CA LEU A 28 -10.38 3.20 -8.62
C LEU A 28 -9.92 4.37 -9.48
N LEU A 29 -8.72 4.90 -9.24
CA LEU A 29 -8.29 6.17 -9.85
C LEU A 29 -8.15 6.08 -11.38
N ALA A 30 -7.64 4.97 -11.90
CA ALA A 30 -7.55 4.76 -13.34
C ALA A 30 -8.94 4.82 -14.01
N TYR A 31 -9.88 4.02 -13.50
CA TYR A 31 -11.28 4.00 -13.94
C TYR A 31 -11.95 5.37 -13.79
N PHE A 32 -11.70 6.06 -12.67
CA PHE A 32 -12.26 7.38 -12.43
C PHE A 32 -11.76 8.40 -13.46
N TYR A 33 -10.47 8.40 -13.79
CA TYR A 33 -9.93 9.33 -14.78
C TYR A 33 -10.35 9.01 -16.21
N THR A 34 -10.45 7.73 -16.59
CA THR A 34 -10.85 7.34 -17.94
C THR A 34 -12.37 7.43 -18.16
N ASP A 35 -13.15 6.73 -17.34
CA ASP A 35 -14.57 6.49 -17.59
C ASP A 35 -15.49 7.57 -17.01
N ILE A 36 -15.05 8.26 -15.95
CA ILE A 36 -15.86 9.29 -15.29
C ILE A 36 -15.38 10.68 -15.67
N TYR A 37 -14.07 10.95 -15.58
CA TYR A 37 -13.53 12.27 -15.90
C TYR A 37 -13.34 12.49 -17.40
N GLY A 38 -13.19 11.42 -18.18
CA GLY A 38 -13.09 11.45 -19.63
C GLY A 38 -11.69 11.74 -20.18
N LEU A 39 -10.63 11.40 -19.44
CA LEU A 39 -9.25 11.49 -19.91
C LEU A 39 -8.88 10.27 -20.76
N SER A 40 -7.98 10.47 -21.74
CA SER A 40 -7.48 9.35 -22.53
C SER A 40 -6.66 8.39 -21.66
N ALA A 41 -6.79 7.08 -21.90
CA ALA A 41 -6.02 6.08 -21.14
C ALA A 41 -4.51 6.24 -21.30
N ALA A 42 -4.04 6.72 -22.47
CA ALA A 42 -2.64 7.01 -22.71
C ALA A 42 -2.14 8.15 -21.81
N ASP A 43 -2.89 9.25 -21.72
CA ASP A 43 -2.51 10.40 -20.89
C ASP A 43 -2.55 10.06 -19.40
N VAL A 44 -3.53 9.25 -18.95
CA VAL A 44 -3.60 8.74 -17.57
C VAL A 44 -2.40 7.85 -17.25
N GLY A 45 -1.99 6.98 -18.19
CA GLY A 45 -0.81 6.14 -18.04
C GLY A 45 0.47 6.96 -17.87
N VAL A 46 0.67 7.98 -18.72
CA VAL A 46 1.81 8.90 -18.62
C VAL A 46 1.76 9.67 -17.29
N LEU A 47 0.58 10.15 -16.88
CA LEU A 47 0.37 10.86 -15.63
C LEU A 47 0.83 10.02 -14.42
N PHE A 48 0.45 8.74 -14.38
CA PHE A 48 0.89 7.86 -13.28
C PHE A 48 2.41 7.65 -13.26
N VAL A 49 3.05 7.50 -14.41
CA VAL A 49 4.51 7.38 -14.49
C VAL A 49 5.20 8.65 -14.00
N VAL A 50 4.77 9.81 -14.48
CA VAL A 50 5.34 11.10 -14.10
C VAL A 50 5.23 11.31 -12.59
N VAL A 51 4.05 11.08 -12.00
CA VAL A 51 3.89 11.27 -10.55
C VAL A 51 4.72 10.27 -9.74
N ARG A 52 4.87 9.02 -10.19
CA ARG A 52 5.80 8.05 -9.56
C ARG A 52 7.26 8.50 -9.62
N MET A 53 7.70 9.15 -10.69
CA MET A 53 9.05 9.71 -10.77
C MET A 53 9.26 10.86 -9.77
N ILE A 54 8.24 11.68 -9.56
CA ILE A 54 8.28 12.74 -8.54
C ILE A 54 8.34 12.11 -7.14
N ASP A 55 7.53 11.08 -6.88
CA ASP A 55 7.49 10.29 -5.64
C ASP A 55 8.87 9.76 -5.24
N ALA A 56 9.62 9.24 -6.23
CA ALA A 56 10.98 8.71 -6.02
C ALA A 56 11.98 9.77 -5.49
N ILE A 57 11.69 11.06 -5.68
CA ILE A 57 12.50 12.17 -5.15
C ILE A 57 11.93 12.66 -3.81
N ILE A 58 10.61 12.77 -3.69
CA ILE A 58 9.93 13.29 -2.49
C ILE A 58 10.18 12.35 -1.30
N ASP A 59 10.10 11.03 -1.50
CA ASP A 59 10.21 10.04 -0.41
C ASP A 59 11.55 10.16 0.37
N PRO A 60 12.73 10.13 -0.27
CA PRO A 60 14.00 10.37 0.41
C PRO A 60 14.12 11.78 1.01
N ALA A 61 13.61 12.80 0.31
CA ALA A 61 13.66 14.18 0.79
C ALA A 61 12.85 14.34 2.09
N MET A 62 11.66 13.72 2.15
CA MET A 62 10.83 13.69 3.35
C MET A 62 11.49 12.90 4.47
N GLY A 63 12.16 11.79 4.19
CA GLY A 63 12.96 11.06 5.19
C GLY A 63 13.98 11.98 5.88
N VAL A 64 14.80 12.68 5.08
CA VAL A 64 15.81 13.63 5.59
C VAL A 64 15.16 14.80 6.34
N LEU A 65 14.00 15.27 5.90
CA LEU A 65 13.29 16.37 6.57
C LEU A 65 12.74 15.94 7.93
N THR A 66 12.16 14.75 8.02
CA THR A 66 11.66 14.20 9.29
C THR A 66 12.76 13.98 10.31
N ASP A 67 13.97 13.61 9.87
CA ASP A 67 15.12 13.41 10.77
C ASP A 67 15.60 14.70 11.46
N LYS A 68 15.41 15.85 10.82
CA LYS A 68 15.89 17.15 11.33
C LYS A 68 14.92 17.85 12.27
N LEU A 69 13.64 17.46 12.26
CA LEU A 69 12.59 18.13 13.00
C LEU A 69 12.34 17.44 14.35
N ASN A 70 12.85 18.02 15.43
CA ASN A 70 12.47 17.63 16.79
C ASN A 70 11.49 18.66 17.35
N THR A 71 10.29 18.20 17.71
CA THR A 71 9.28 19.05 18.35
C THR A 71 8.95 18.52 19.74
N ARG A 72 8.24 19.34 20.54
CA ARG A 72 7.72 18.93 21.86
C ARG A 72 6.80 17.70 21.86
N TRP A 73 6.24 17.33 20.70
CA TRP A 73 5.32 16.20 20.56
C TRP A 73 5.98 14.93 20.01
N GLY A 74 7.29 14.99 19.79
CA GLY A 74 8.08 13.98 19.09
C GLY A 74 8.56 14.46 17.72
N ARG A 75 9.22 13.56 17.00
CA ARG A 75 9.79 13.76 15.67
C ARG A 75 8.80 13.44 14.56
N TYR A 76 8.08 12.32 14.68
CA TYR A 76 7.24 11.78 13.61
C TYR A 76 5.76 12.10 13.81
N ARG A 77 5.26 12.05 15.05
CA ARG A 77 3.87 12.32 15.42
C ARG A 77 3.32 13.66 14.91
N PRO A 78 4.05 14.80 14.97
CA PRO A 78 3.51 16.09 14.52
C PRO A 78 3.06 16.09 13.06
N TRP A 79 3.73 15.32 12.20
CA TRP A 79 3.40 15.22 10.78
C TRP A 79 2.01 14.67 10.55
N LEU A 80 1.61 13.67 11.34
CA LEU A 80 0.25 13.10 11.28
C LEU A 80 -0.79 14.18 11.61
N LEU A 81 -0.52 15.04 12.60
CA LEU A 81 -1.45 16.09 13.01
C LEU A 81 -1.50 17.25 11.99
N TRP A 82 -0.34 17.73 11.54
CA TRP A 82 -0.24 18.87 10.62
C TRP A 82 -0.84 18.56 9.25
N PHE A 83 -0.63 17.34 8.76
CA PHE A 83 -1.11 16.92 7.45
C PHE A 83 -2.43 16.16 7.48
N ALA A 84 -3.02 15.84 8.65
CA ALA A 84 -4.32 15.17 8.73
C ALA A 84 -5.42 15.90 7.92
N ILE A 85 -5.58 17.21 8.12
CA ILE A 85 -6.59 18.00 7.41
C ILE A 85 -6.22 18.20 5.93
N PRO A 86 -4.97 18.63 5.59
CA PRO A 86 -4.51 18.66 4.20
C PRO A 86 -4.72 17.34 3.45
N PHE A 87 -4.57 16.20 4.12
CA PHE A 87 -4.76 14.89 3.53
C PHE A 87 -6.22 14.65 3.13
N GLY A 88 -7.15 14.86 4.06
CA GLY A 88 -8.58 14.72 3.76
C GLY A 88 -9.03 15.66 2.63
N PHE A 89 -8.51 16.89 2.62
CA PHE A 89 -8.80 17.87 1.59
C PHE A 89 -8.19 17.48 0.22
N ALA A 90 -6.94 17.01 0.19
CA ALA A 90 -6.29 16.56 -1.03
C ALA A 90 -7.00 15.35 -1.65
N VAL A 91 -7.47 14.40 -0.82
CA VAL A 91 -8.31 13.28 -1.29
C VAL A 91 -9.58 13.81 -1.94
N TYR A 92 -10.29 14.74 -1.28
CA TYR A 92 -11.50 15.33 -1.85
C TYR A 92 -11.24 16.03 -3.18
N LEU A 93 -10.20 16.88 -3.24
CA LEU A 93 -9.79 17.61 -4.45
C LEU A 93 -9.47 16.68 -5.63
N MET A 94 -8.80 15.56 -5.37
CA MET A 94 -8.41 14.59 -6.40
C MET A 94 -9.60 13.97 -7.14
N PHE A 95 -10.76 13.89 -6.48
CA PHE A 95 -12.00 13.37 -7.08
C PHE A 95 -12.97 14.48 -7.53
N ILE A 96 -12.56 15.75 -7.53
CA ILE A 96 -13.34 16.81 -8.16
C ILE A 96 -13.12 16.76 -9.67
N THR A 97 -14.22 16.80 -10.43
CA THR A 97 -14.21 16.80 -11.90
C THR A 97 -14.67 18.16 -12.43
N PRO A 98 -13.79 19.18 -12.43
CA PRO A 98 -14.16 20.48 -12.97
C PRO A 98 -14.44 20.36 -14.46
N ASP A 99 -15.57 20.92 -14.89
CA ASP A 99 -15.94 20.91 -16.30
C ASP A 99 -15.19 22.01 -17.06
N MET A 100 -14.03 21.63 -17.59
CA MET A 100 -13.12 22.51 -18.32
C MET A 100 -12.70 21.87 -19.66
N ALA A 101 -11.99 22.64 -20.49
CA ALA A 101 -11.34 22.11 -21.69
C ALA A 101 -10.38 20.96 -21.34
N TYR A 102 -10.16 20.05 -22.29
CA TYR A 102 -9.36 18.82 -22.07
C TYR A 102 -8.00 19.06 -21.42
N MET A 103 -7.22 20.02 -21.93
CA MET A 103 -5.89 20.34 -21.40
C MET A 103 -5.95 20.87 -19.96
N ALA A 104 -6.99 21.62 -19.61
CA ALA A 104 -7.20 22.08 -18.25
C ALA A 104 -7.65 20.95 -17.31
N LYS A 105 -8.45 19.99 -17.80
CA LYS A 105 -8.80 18.76 -17.07
C LYS A 105 -7.56 17.93 -16.76
N LEU A 106 -6.70 17.76 -17.78
CA LEU A 106 -5.45 17.03 -17.62
C LEU A 106 -4.52 17.74 -16.61
N ALA A 107 -4.31 19.04 -16.75
CA ALA A 107 -3.51 19.82 -15.80
C ALA A 107 -4.06 19.76 -14.37
N TRP A 108 -5.39 19.76 -14.21
CA TRP A 108 -6.04 19.58 -12.91
C TRP A 108 -5.78 18.20 -12.32
N ALA A 109 -5.87 17.13 -13.13
CA ALA A 109 -5.54 15.77 -12.69
C ALA A 109 -4.07 15.65 -12.25
N TYR A 110 -3.14 16.26 -13.00
CA TYR A 110 -1.73 16.32 -12.59
C TYR A 110 -1.54 17.06 -11.26
N GLY A 111 -2.09 18.27 -11.15
CA GLY A 111 -1.93 19.10 -9.95
C GLY A 111 -2.52 18.46 -8.70
N THR A 112 -3.74 17.92 -8.79
CA THR A 112 -4.40 17.28 -7.65
C THR A 112 -3.75 15.95 -7.28
N TYR A 113 -3.30 15.15 -8.25
CA TYR A 113 -2.61 13.89 -7.96
C TYR A 113 -1.22 14.14 -7.34
N ILE A 114 -0.46 15.11 -7.85
CA ILE A 114 0.84 15.50 -7.26
C ILE A 114 0.66 16.03 -5.84
N LEU A 115 -0.33 16.91 -5.60
CA LEU A 115 -0.64 17.42 -4.27
C LEU A 115 -0.98 16.27 -3.31
N MET A 116 -1.82 15.34 -3.76
CA MET A 116 -2.20 14.17 -2.96
C MET A 116 -0.98 13.31 -2.64
N THR A 117 -0.10 13.04 -3.61
CA THR A 117 1.15 12.30 -3.39
C THR A 117 2.07 13.01 -2.40
N LEU A 118 2.26 14.33 -2.52
CA LEU A 118 3.07 15.12 -1.57
C LEU A 118 2.56 14.99 -0.13
N VAL A 119 1.25 15.19 0.07
CA VAL A 119 0.63 15.09 1.40
C VAL A 119 0.65 13.66 1.92
N TYR A 120 0.42 12.68 1.05
CA TYR A 120 0.52 11.26 1.36
C TYR A 120 1.92 10.89 1.87
N THR A 121 2.98 11.31 1.17
CA THR A 121 4.37 11.05 1.55
C THR A 121 4.74 11.75 2.85
N ALA A 122 4.28 12.99 3.04
CA ALA A 122 4.53 13.77 4.26
C ALA A 122 3.98 13.10 5.53
N ILE A 123 2.95 12.26 5.42
CA ILE A 123 2.41 11.47 6.54
C ILE A 123 3.03 10.07 6.59
N THR A 124 3.08 9.39 5.45
CA THR A 124 3.41 7.96 5.37
C THR A 124 4.84 7.68 5.79
N ILE A 125 5.81 8.48 5.35
CA ILE A 125 7.22 8.31 5.71
C ILE A 125 7.44 8.43 7.23
N PRO A 126 7.02 9.52 7.91
CA PRO A 126 7.12 9.59 9.36
C PRO A 126 6.33 8.49 10.08
N TYR A 127 5.15 8.13 9.58
CA TYR A 127 4.34 7.06 10.17
C TYR A 127 5.05 5.70 10.17
N ILE A 128 5.65 5.29 9.03
CA ILE A 128 6.37 4.00 8.93
C ILE A 128 7.60 4.00 9.86
N SER A 129 8.29 5.13 9.98
CA SER A 129 9.45 5.28 10.87
C SER A 129 9.07 5.28 12.36
N MET A 130 7.84 5.66 12.69
CA MET A 130 7.36 5.81 14.07
C MET A 130 7.37 4.51 14.88
N ILE A 131 7.17 3.34 14.24
CA ILE A 131 7.16 2.04 14.95
C ILE A 131 8.51 1.75 15.63
N GLY A 132 9.61 2.27 15.07
CA GLY A 132 10.95 2.13 15.61
C GLY A 132 11.14 2.86 16.94
N VAL A 133 10.44 3.99 17.12
CA VAL A 133 10.57 4.87 18.30
C VAL A 133 9.46 4.71 19.33
N ILE A 134 8.34 4.06 18.96
CA ILE A 134 7.25 3.73 19.88
C ILE A 134 7.66 2.58 20.82
N THR A 135 8.36 1.56 20.32
CA THR A 135 8.89 0.46 21.14
C THR A 135 10.17 -0.12 20.56
N SER A 136 11.09 -0.53 21.44
CA SER A 136 12.32 -1.26 21.10
C SER A 136 12.16 -2.78 21.09
N ASP A 137 11.02 -3.31 21.53
CA ASP A 137 10.81 -4.75 21.70
C ASP A 137 10.30 -5.41 20.41
N PRO A 138 11.04 -6.38 19.83
CA PRO A 138 10.63 -7.06 18.59
C PRO A 138 9.26 -7.77 18.68
N VAL A 139 8.89 -8.29 19.86
CA VAL A 139 7.61 -8.99 20.05
C VAL A 139 6.44 -8.00 20.00
N GLU A 140 6.61 -6.85 20.65
CA GLU A 140 5.60 -5.78 20.64
C GLU A 140 5.48 -5.11 19.27
N ARG A 141 6.60 -4.94 18.54
CA ARG A 141 6.57 -4.51 17.13
C ARG A 141 5.79 -5.49 16.25
N LEU A 142 6.01 -6.79 16.43
CA LEU A 142 5.27 -7.81 15.69
C LEU A 142 3.77 -7.76 16.04
N SER A 143 3.43 -7.63 17.32
CA SER A 143 2.05 -7.50 17.77
C SER A 143 1.38 -6.26 17.17
N ALA A 144 2.02 -5.10 17.24
CA ALA A 144 1.51 -3.85 16.64
C ALA A 144 1.31 -3.97 15.11
N ASN A 145 2.25 -4.61 14.41
CA ASN A 145 2.08 -4.91 12.99
C ASN A 145 0.91 -5.88 12.72
N GLY A 146 0.61 -6.80 13.65
CA GLY A 146 -0.60 -7.62 13.57
C GLY A 146 -1.89 -6.79 13.55
N TYR A 147 -2.02 -5.82 14.46
CA TYR A 147 -3.16 -4.87 14.46
C TYR A 147 -3.17 -4.03 13.18
N ARG A 148 -1.99 -3.60 12.74
CA ARG A 148 -1.79 -2.85 11.49
C ARG A 148 -2.40 -3.59 10.29
N PHE A 149 -2.07 -4.87 10.12
CA PHE A 149 -2.60 -5.67 9.02
C PHE A 149 -4.11 -5.84 9.06
N VAL A 150 -4.70 -6.04 10.25
CA VAL A 150 -6.17 -6.10 10.39
C VAL A 150 -6.80 -4.79 9.91
N MET A 151 -6.24 -3.66 10.32
CA MET A 151 -6.70 -2.34 9.91
C MET A 151 -6.52 -2.08 8.40
N THR A 152 -5.43 -2.56 7.80
CA THR A 152 -5.24 -2.56 6.34
C THR A 152 -6.36 -3.31 5.62
N LYS A 153 -6.79 -4.48 6.14
CA LYS A 153 -7.89 -5.25 5.52
C LYS A 153 -9.24 -4.55 5.67
N ILE A 154 -9.49 -3.88 6.79
CA ILE A 154 -10.68 -3.05 6.96
C ILE A 154 -10.66 -1.90 5.94
N ALA A 155 -9.53 -1.22 5.75
CA ALA A 155 -9.37 -0.21 4.71
C ALA A 155 -9.69 -0.76 3.30
N ALA A 156 -9.16 -1.94 2.97
CA ALA A 156 -9.44 -2.61 1.70
C ALA A 156 -10.93 -2.89 1.50
N PHE A 157 -11.63 -3.35 2.54
CA PHE A 157 -13.08 -3.56 2.52
C PHE A 157 -13.85 -2.25 2.29
N LEU A 158 -13.46 -1.18 2.98
CA LEU A 158 -14.11 0.13 2.82
C LEU A 158 -13.98 0.65 1.38
N VAL A 159 -12.81 0.52 0.77
CA VAL A 159 -12.58 1.01 -0.59
C VAL A 159 -13.26 0.14 -1.65
N THR A 160 -13.23 -1.18 -1.49
CA THR A 160 -13.73 -2.09 -2.53
C THR A 160 -15.25 -2.24 -2.52
N ILE A 161 -15.89 -2.13 -1.35
CA ILE A 161 -17.33 -2.34 -1.20
C ILE A 161 -18.05 -1.05 -0.81
N VAL A 162 -17.58 -0.38 0.25
CA VAL A 162 -18.31 0.76 0.83
C VAL A 162 -18.25 1.99 -0.09
N VAL A 163 -17.08 2.31 -0.68
CA VAL A 163 -16.93 3.48 -1.55
C VAL A 163 -17.84 3.40 -2.80
N PRO A 164 -17.86 2.31 -3.60
CA PRO A 164 -18.79 2.19 -4.72
C PRO A 164 -20.26 2.26 -4.30
N MET A 165 -20.63 1.61 -3.19
CA MET A 165 -22.00 1.63 -2.68
C MET A 165 -22.43 3.06 -2.26
N LEU A 166 -21.58 3.77 -1.52
CA LEU A 166 -21.79 5.17 -1.17
C LEU A 166 -21.83 6.05 -2.41
N ALA A 167 -21.03 5.76 -3.44
CA ALA A 167 -21.00 6.56 -4.66
C ALA A 167 -22.32 6.46 -5.42
N VAL A 168 -22.95 5.27 -5.46
CA VAL A 168 -24.30 5.12 -6.03
C VAL A 168 -25.34 5.88 -5.21
N TRP A 169 -25.28 5.76 -3.88
CA TRP A 169 -26.25 6.39 -2.98
C TRP A 169 -26.16 7.92 -2.95
N LEU A 170 -24.94 8.46 -2.80
CA LEU A 170 -24.66 9.90 -2.76
C LEU A 170 -24.72 10.55 -4.15
N GLY A 171 -24.38 9.81 -5.19
CA GLY A 171 -24.31 10.33 -6.55
C GLY A 171 -25.69 10.60 -7.17
N GLN A 172 -26.75 9.93 -6.71
CA GLN A 172 -28.12 10.06 -7.23
C GLN A 172 -28.20 10.02 -8.78
N GLY A 173 -27.37 9.18 -9.42
CA GLY A 173 -27.24 9.08 -10.88
C GLY A 173 -26.01 9.78 -11.47
N ASN A 174 -25.37 10.71 -10.76
CA ASN A 174 -24.08 11.30 -11.14
C ASN A 174 -22.91 10.56 -10.48
N LYS A 175 -22.23 9.72 -11.25
CA LYS A 175 -21.07 8.95 -10.77
C LYS A 175 -19.93 9.85 -10.26
N ALA A 176 -19.69 10.99 -10.91
CA ALA A 176 -18.60 11.87 -10.53
C ALA A 176 -18.81 12.48 -9.14
N LEU A 177 -20.00 13.03 -8.88
CA LEU A 177 -20.38 13.53 -7.55
C LEU A 177 -20.41 12.40 -6.51
N GLY A 178 -20.89 11.22 -6.89
CA GLY A 178 -20.89 10.04 -6.02
C GLY A 178 -19.50 9.69 -5.49
N TYR A 179 -18.53 9.52 -6.39
CA TYR A 179 -17.14 9.21 -6.00
C TYR A 179 -16.48 10.38 -5.25
N GLN A 180 -16.76 11.62 -5.65
CA GLN A 180 -16.27 12.82 -4.96
C GLN A 180 -16.70 12.85 -3.49
N PHE A 181 -17.99 12.67 -3.19
CA PHE A 181 -18.48 12.67 -1.81
C PHE A 181 -18.05 11.43 -1.04
N SER A 182 -18.06 10.25 -1.65
CA SER A 182 -17.59 9.02 -1.00
C SER A 182 -16.12 9.11 -0.59
N MET A 183 -15.26 9.57 -1.50
CA MET A 183 -13.84 9.74 -1.21
C MET A 183 -13.58 10.92 -0.29
N GLY A 184 -14.39 11.98 -0.36
CA GLY A 184 -14.37 13.06 0.63
C GLY A 184 -14.67 12.57 2.06
N LEU A 185 -15.68 11.71 2.22
CA LEU A 185 -16.01 11.08 3.50
C LEU A 185 -14.86 10.19 4.00
N MET A 186 -14.26 9.41 3.10
CA MET A 186 -13.08 8.58 3.41
C MET A 186 -11.87 9.42 3.80
N GLY A 187 -11.66 10.57 3.14
CA GLY A 187 -10.62 11.53 3.47
C GLY A 187 -10.84 12.18 4.84
N ALA A 188 -12.07 12.57 5.15
CA ALA A 188 -12.44 13.09 6.47
C ALA A 188 -12.26 12.05 7.58
N MET A 189 -12.68 10.81 7.33
CA MET A 189 -12.43 9.69 8.23
C MET A 189 -10.92 9.45 8.41
N GLY A 190 -10.14 9.47 7.32
CA GLY A 190 -8.67 9.36 7.37
C GLY A 190 -8.03 10.44 8.24
N ALA A 191 -8.47 11.69 8.12
CA ALA A 191 -8.01 12.79 8.96
C ALA A 191 -8.31 12.54 10.45
N LEU A 192 -9.51 12.08 10.78
CA LEU A 192 -9.87 11.72 12.16
C LEU A 192 -9.03 10.55 12.69
N LEU A 193 -8.77 9.54 11.86
CA LEU A 193 -7.91 8.41 12.22
C LEU A 193 -6.46 8.83 12.45
N PHE A 194 -5.93 9.79 11.69
CA PHE A 194 -4.60 10.36 11.94
C PHE A 194 -4.55 11.14 13.26
N ILE A 195 -5.58 11.94 13.56
CA ILE A 195 -5.67 12.63 14.85
C ILE A 195 -5.76 11.62 15.99
N PHE A 196 -6.56 10.56 15.83
CA PHE A 196 -6.66 9.47 16.81
C PHE A 196 -5.31 8.76 17.00
N CYS A 197 -4.60 8.46 15.91
CA CYS A 197 -3.26 7.88 15.95
C CYS A 197 -2.29 8.80 16.71
N PHE A 198 -2.33 10.10 16.43
CA PHE A 198 -1.52 11.10 17.12
C PHE A 198 -1.80 11.12 18.63
N LEU A 199 -3.07 11.12 19.05
CA LEU A 199 -3.45 11.22 20.46
C LEU A 199 -3.12 9.95 21.26
N THR A 200 -3.23 8.79 20.63
CA THR A 200 -3.03 7.49 21.29
C THR A 200 -1.58 7.06 21.34
N THR A 201 -0.80 7.31 20.28
CA THR A 201 0.61 6.92 20.23
C THR A 201 1.49 7.87 21.04
N ARG A 202 2.61 7.37 21.57
CA ARG A 202 3.66 8.21 22.20
C ARG A 202 5.03 7.75 21.74
N GLU A 203 5.84 8.71 21.31
CA GLU A 203 7.26 8.47 21.04
C GLU A 203 8.00 8.38 22.39
N ARG A 204 8.78 7.32 22.56
CA ARG A 204 9.46 7.01 23.84
C ARG A 204 10.97 6.90 23.70
N SER A 205 11.45 6.63 22.49
CA SER A 205 12.87 6.54 22.19
C SER A 205 13.26 7.74 21.35
N GLU A 206 14.13 8.59 21.87
CA GLU A 206 14.87 9.56 21.09
C GLU A 206 16.17 8.87 20.65
N PRO A 207 16.28 8.33 19.42
CA PRO A 207 17.60 7.92 18.95
C PRO A 207 18.48 9.16 18.88
N GLU A 208 19.59 9.16 19.61
CA GLU A 208 20.69 10.11 19.42
C GLU A 208 21.20 9.95 17.99
N ILE A 209 20.68 10.75 17.06
CA ILE A 209 21.21 10.79 15.71
C ILE A 209 22.50 11.58 15.79
N THR A 210 23.63 10.88 15.75
CA THR A 210 24.89 11.49 15.35
C THR A 210 24.67 12.13 13.99
N SER A 211 24.88 13.45 13.89
CA SER A 211 24.60 14.27 12.71
C SER A 211 25.51 13.91 11.53
N LEU A 212 25.29 12.74 10.95
CA LEU A 212 25.96 12.30 9.75
C LEU A 212 25.32 13.01 8.55
N SER A 213 26.19 13.57 7.69
CA SER A 213 25.77 14.05 6.37
C SER A 213 25.05 12.93 5.61
N VAL A 214 23.97 13.28 4.90
CA VAL A 214 23.17 12.36 4.06
C VAL A 214 24.07 11.56 3.11
N GLY A 215 25.10 12.18 2.54
CA GLY A 215 26.06 11.50 1.65
C GLY A 215 26.89 10.44 2.39
N LYS A 216 27.24 10.67 3.65
CA LYS A 216 27.93 9.66 4.48
C LYS A 216 26.99 8.52 4.87
N GLN A 217 25.74 8.82 5.21
CA GLN A 217 24.73 7.80 5.49
C GLN A 217 24.50 6.90 4.27
N PHE A 218 24.35 7.48 3.07
CA PHE A 218 24.19 6.71 1.83
C PHE A 218 25.40 5.82 1.54
N LYS A 219 26.62 6.35 1.75
CA LYS A 219 27.86 5.57 1.61
C LYS A 219 27.93 4.41 2.62
N TYR A 220 27.44 4.60 3.85
CA TYR A 220 27.39 3.52 4.84
C TYR A 220 26.34 2.48 4.52
N LEU A 221 25.16 2.88 4.04
CA LEU A 221 24.13 1.95 3.56
C LEU A 221 24.66 1.10 2.40
N LEU A 222 25.33 1.72 1.42
CA LEU A 222 25.97 1.00 0.30
C LEU A 222 27.20 0.17 0.69
N ARG A 223 27.71 0.31 1.91
CA ARG A 223 28.76 -0.57 2.46
C ARG A 223 28.21 -1.68 3.33
N ASN A 224 26.94 -1.56 3.75
CA ASN A 224 26.28 -2.55 4.56
C ASN A 224 25.75 -3.66 3.65
N ASP A 225 26.44 -4.79 3.67
CA ASP A 225 26.12 -5.99 2.91
C ASP A 225 24.69 -6.49 3.21
N GLN A 226 24.29 -6.54 4.48
CA GLN A 226 22.96 -6.99 4.89
C GLN A 226 21.85 -6.08 4.37
N TRP A 227 22.08 -4.75 4.36
CA TRP A 227 21.12 -3.79 3.81
C TRP A 227 20.97 -3.96 2.30
N ILE A 228 22.08 -4.11 1.56
CA ILE A 228 22.04 -4.34 0.11
C ILE A 228 21.31 -5.65 -0.20
N ILE A 229 21.62 -6.74 0.51
CA ILE A 229 20.98 -8.03 0.30
C ILE A 229 19.46 -7.92 0.50
N LEU A 230 19.00 -7.31 1.59
CA LEU A 230 17.57 -7.11 1.84
C LEU A 230 16.93 -6.17 0.80
N GLY A 231 17.64 -5.14 0.36
CA GLY A 231 17.20 -4.22 -0.70
C GLY A 231 17.01 -4.91 -2.05
N VAL A 232 17.94 -5.79 -2.44
CA VAL A 232 17.80 -6.59 -3.67
C VAL A 232 16.67 -7.60 -3.53
N VAL A 233 16.54 -8.26 -2.37
CA VAL A 233 15.45 -9.21 -2.12
C VAL A 233 14.08 -8.52 -2.24
N ILE A 234 13.87 -7.37 -1.59
CA ILE A 234 12.57 -6.68 -1.67
C ILE A 234 12.27 -6.19 -3.09
N LEU A 235 13.28 -5.73 -3.84
CA LEU A 235 13.13 -5.35 -5.24
C LEU A 235 12.65 -6.54 -6.08
N LEU A 236 13.32 -7.68 -5.98
CA LEU A 236 12.97 -8.90 -6.73
C LEU A 236 11.58 -9.41 -6.36
N LEU A 237 11.22 -9.40 -5.08
CA LEU A 237 9.89 -9.78 -4.62
C LEU A 237 8.81 -8.87 -5.19
N MET A 238 9.02 -7.55 -5.17
CA MET A 238 8.06 -6.58 -5.71
C MET A 238 7.87 -6.74 -7.22
N CYS A 239 8.97 -6.94 -7.96
CA CYS A 239 8.88 -7.24 -9.39
C CYS A 239 8.09 -8.53 -9.64
N GLY A 240 8.38 -9.61 -8.90
CA GLY A 240 7.67 -10.87 -9.01
C GLY A 240 6.17 -10.74 -8.71
N TYR A 241 5.82 -10.02 -7.64
CA TYR A 241 4.44 -9.74 -7.24
C TYR A 241 3.67 -8.98 -8.34
N VAL A 242 4.25 -7.89 -8.86
CA VAL A 242 3.61 -7.06 -9.91
C VAL A 242 3.46 -7.83 -11.22
N ILE A 243 4.50 -8.55 -11.65
CA ILE A 243 4.45 -9.35 -12.88
C ILE A 243 3.38 -10.44 -12.76
N ARG A 244 3.37 -11.17 -11.64
CA ARG A 244 2.40 -12.23 -11.38
C ARG A 244 0.97 -11.69 -11.38
N GLY A 245 0.72 -10.59 -10.66
CA GLY A 245 -0.60 -9.94 -10.63
C GLY A 245 -1.04 -9.42 -12.00
N SER A 246 -0.12 -8.89 -12.80
CA SER A 246 -0.42 -8.33 -14.13
C SER A 246 -0.71 -9.41 -15.17
N VAL A 247 -0.03 -10.56 -15.11
CA VAL A 247 -0.15 -11.64 -16.12
C VAL A 247 -1.22 -12.66 -15.76
N ALA A 248 -1.58 -12.83 -14.49
CA ALA A 248 -2.51 -13.87 -14.02
C ALA A 248 -3.87 -13.85 -14.76
N ALA A 249 -4.44 -12.66 -15.00
CA ALA A 249 -5.69 -12.52 -15.75
C ALA A 249 -5.54 -12.97 -17.22
N TYR A 250 -4.44 -12.60 -17.87
CA TYR A 250 -4.15 -13.01 -19.25
C TYR A 250 -3.88 -14.50 -19.36
N TYR A 251 -3.21 -15.07 -18.36
CA TYR A 251 -2.99 -16.51 -18.28
C TYR A 251 -4.32 -17.28 -18.22
N ALA A 252 -5.24 -16.86 -17.34
CA ALA A 252 -6.57 -17.46 -17.23
C ALA A 252 -7.41 -17.30 -18.50
N LYS A 253 -7.37 -16.12 -19.12
CA LYS A 253 -8.15 -15.82 -20.33
C LYS A 253 -7.62 -16.52 -21.58
N TYR A 254 -6.32 -16.38 -21.86
CA TYR A 254 -5.72 -16.73 -23.15
C TYR A 254 -4.95 -18.06 -23.14
N TYR A 255 -4.24 -18.39 -22.06
CA TYR A 255 -3.45 -19.63 -22.04
C TYR A 255 -4.31 -20.84 -21.68
N LEU A 256 -5.22 -20.67 -20.72
CA LEU A 256 -6.16 -21.71 -20.28
C LEU A 256 -7.44 -21.79 -21.14
N ASN A 257 -7.56 -20.97 -22.19
CA ASN A 257 -8.75 -20.85 -23.05
C ASN A 257 -10.06 -20.65 -22.26
N GLY A 258 -9.98 -20.04 -21.08
CA GLY A 258 -11.11 -19.95 -20.17
C GLY A 258 -12.12 -18.85 -20.47
N GLY A 259 -11.77 -17.92 -21.36
CA GLY A 259 -12.57 -16.73 -21.62
C GLY A 259 -12.67 -15.80 -20.40
N ASP A 260 -13.62 -14.86 -20.42
CA ASP A 260 -13.77 -13.85 -19.38
C ASP A 260 -14.32 -14.41 -18.06
N SER A 261 -15.01 -15.56 -18.11
CA SER A 261 -15.61 -16.20 -16.93
C SER A 261 -14.58 -16.82 -15.98
N LEU A 262 -13.40 -17.20 -16.47
CA LEU A 262 -12.35 -17.84 -15.69
C LEU A 262 -11.37 -16.85 -15.02
N ILE A 263 -11.38 -15.58 -15.42
CA ILE A 263 -10.51 -14.55 -14.85
C ILE A 263 -10.82 -14.34 -13.37
N SER A 264 -12.08 -14.08 -13.03
CA SER A 264 -12.48 -13.78 -11.64
C SER A 264 -12.23 -14.95 -10.68
N PRO A 265 -12.62 -16.20 -11.01
CA PRO A 265 -12.27 -17.36 -10.18
C PRO A 265 -10.76 -17.53 -9.98
N PHE A 266 -9.96 -17.40 -11.04
CA PHE A 266 -8.50 -17.59 -10.96
C PHE A 266 -7.82 -16.54 -10.07
N LEU A 267 -8.18 -15.26 -10.24
CA LEU A 267 -7.66 -14.18 -9.40
C LEU A 267 -8.11 -14.35 -7.93
N THR A 268 -9.36 -14.75 -7.71
CA THR A 268 -9.90 -15.00 -6.36
C THR A 268 -9.12 -16.12 -5.65
N THR A 269 -8.72 -17.18 -6.37
CA THR A 269 -7.86 -18.24 -5.82
C THR A 269 -6.54 -17.69 -5.29
N GLY A 270 -5.91 -16.76 -6.01
CA GLY A 270 -4.69 -16.08 -5.56
C GLY A 270 -4.90 -15.29 -4.28
N VAL A 271 -5.97 -14.47 -4.23
CA VAL A 271 -6.30 -13.66 -3.05
C VAL A 271 -6.58 -14.53 -1.82
N VAL A 272 -7.33 -15.62 -1.97
CA VAL A 272 -7.62 -16.56 -0.87
C VAL A 272 -6.33 -17.20 -0.36
N ALA A 273 -5.43 -17.61 -1.26
CA ALA A 273 -4.13 -18.14 -0.89
C ALA A 273 -3.29 -17.13 -0.08
N SER A 274 -3.20 -15.86 -0.53
CA SER A 274 -2.45 -14.82 0.18
C SER A 274 -3.03 -14.54 1.57
N ILE A 275 -4.37 -14.55 1.73
CA ILE A 275 -5.00 -14.38 3.05
C ILE A 275 -4.63 -15.53 3.99
N LEU A 276 -4.72 -16.76 3.50
CA LEU A 276 -4.34 -17.95 4.27
C LEU A 276 -2.85 -17.94 4.63
N ALA A 277 -1.99 -17.49 3.72
CA ALA A 277 -0.56 -17.36 3.95
C ALA A 277 -0.24 -16.34 5.05
N MET A 278 -0.91 -15.18 5.04
CA MET A 278 -0.79 -14.18 6.11
C MET A 278 -1.18 -14.78 7.47
N ILE A 279 -2.30 -15.50 7.55
CA ILE A 279 -2.75 -16.16 8.79
C ILE A 279 -1.73 -17.21 9.23
N ALA A 280 -1.33 -18.10 8.32
CA ALA A 280 -0.35 -19.15 8.60
C ALA A 280 0.98 -18.57 9.10
N THR A 281 1.47 -17.50 8.45
CA THR A 281 2.73 -16.85 8.82
C THR A 281 2.70 -16.27 10.23
N THR A 282 1.59 -15.64 10.65
CA THR A 282 1.48 -15.13 12.04
C THR A 282 1.52 -16.23 13.10
N TRP A 283 1.15 -17.46 12.75
CA TRP A 283 1.20 -18.61 13.65
C TRP A 283 2.56 -19.31 13.61
N ILE A 284 3.08 -19.59 12.41
CA ILE A 284 4.36 -20.30 12.19
C ILE A 284 5.54 -19.48 12.73
N THR A 285 5.54 -18.16 12.57
CA THR A 285 6.62 -17.29 13.07
C THR A 285 6.71 -17.22 14.60
N LYS A 286 5.76 -17.80 15.34
CA LYS A 286 5.87 -17.99 16.79
C LYS A 286 6.78 -19.15 17.17
N PHE A 287 6.92 -20.14 16.27
CA PHE A 287 7.64 -21.39 16.53
C PHE A 287 8.90 -21.54 15.66
N TRP A 288 9.00 -20.80 14.55
CA TRP A 288 10.08 -20.89 13.58
C TRP A 288 10.82 -19.57 13.36
N ASP A 289 12.10 -19.69 13.03
CA ASP A 289 12.95 -18.56 12.67
C ASP A 289 12.51 -17.92 11.35
N LYS A 290 12.43 -16.58 11.36
CA LYS A 290 11.89 -15.78 10.25
C LYS A 290 12.76 -15.86 9.00
N ILE A 291 14.09 -15.89 9.15
CA ILE A 291 15.02 -15.91 8.02
C ILE A 291 14.97 -17.29 7.35
N LYS A 292 14.98 -18.37 8.14
CA LYS A 292 14.85 -19.73 7.61
C LYS A 292 13.51 -19.92 6.90
N MET A 293 12.42 -19.50 7.53
CA MET A 293 11.08 -19.57 6.94
C MET A 293 11.03 -18.82 5.59
N PHE A 294 11.53 -17.58 5.55
CA PHE A 294 11.58 -16.80 4.32
C PHE A 294 12.40 -17.51 3.22
N ARG A 295 13.58 -18.05 3.54
CA ARG A 295 14.39 -18.77 2.55
C ARG A 295 13.67 -19.99 1.98
N TYR A 296 13.04 -20.81 2.83
CA TYR A 296 12.38 -22.03 2.37
C TYR A 296 11.13 -21.73 1.53
N THR A 297 10.33 -20.76 1.95
CA THR A 297 9.13 -20.32 1.21
C THR A 297 9.49 -19.84 -0.19
N GLN A 298 10.57 -19.05 -0.34
CA GLN A 298 11.04 -18.61 -1.67
C GLN A 298 11.57 -19.77 -2.54
N ILE A 299 12.29 -20.73 -1.97
CA ILE A 299 12.74 -21.93 -2.71
C ILE A 299 11.56 -22.77 -3.17
N ILE A 300 10.55 -22.97 -2.30
CA ILE A 300 9.33 -23.69 -2.63
C ILE A 300 8.58 -22.98 -3.76
N THR A 301 8.44 -21.66 -3.68
CA THR A 301 7.82 -20.84 -4.74
C THR A 301 8.54 -20.99 -6.08
N PHE A 302 9.88 -21.00 -6.09
CA PHE A 302 10.66 -21.24 -7.30
C PHE A 302 10.40 -22.64 -7.90
N ILE A 303 10.45 -23.68 -7.06
CA ILE A 303 10.20 -25.06 -7.50
C ILE A 303 8.78 -25.21 -8.05
N LEU A 304 7.77 -24.67 -7.35
CA LEU A 304 6.38 -24.71 -7.79
C LEU A 304 6.17 -23.94 -9.10
N SER A 305 6.84 -22.81 -9.29
CA SER A 305 6.77 -22.03 -10.53
C SER A 305 7.39 -22.79 -11.71
N ALA A 306 8.54 -23.44 -11.50
CA ALA A 306 9.16 -24.29 -12.51
C ALA A 306 8.28 -25.51 -12.85
N LEU A 307 7.73 -26.17 -11.83
CA LEU A 307 6.80 -27.29 -12.04
C LEU A 307 5.55 -26.85 -12.79
N MET A 308 4.96 -25.70 -12.45
CA MET A 308 3.80 -25.16 -13.15
C MET A 308 4.10 -24.95 -14.63
N TYR A 309 5.27 -24.40 -14.97
CA TYR A 309 5.69 -24.17 -16.36
C TYR A 309 5.79 -25.47 -17.19
N PHE A 310 6.29 -26.56 -16.60
CA PHE A 310 6.47 -27.83 -17.34
C PHE A 310 5.25 -28.76 -17.29
N SER A 311 4.41 -28.67 -16.25
CA SER A 311 3.32 -29.65 -16.01
C SER A 311 1.94 -29.17 -16.39
N VAL A 312 1.69 -27.86 -16.43
CA VAL A 312 0.35 -27.31 -16.71
C VAL A 312 0.18 -27.10 -18.22
N GLY A 313 -0.50 -28.05 -18.86
CA GLY A 313 -0.99 -27.89 -20.24
C GLY A 313 -2.21 -26.98 -20.33
N ARG A 314 -2.52 -26.51 -21.55
CA ARG A 314 -3.59 -25.52 -21.84
C ARG A 314 -4.99 -25.93 -21.36
N GLU A 315 -5.27 -27.23 -21.26
CA GLU A 315 -6.59 -27.75 -20.86
C GLU A 315 -6.68 -28.15 -19.38
N ASN A 316 -5.55 -28.14 -18.65
CA ASN A 316 -5.49 -28.63 -17.27
C ASN A 316 -5.82 -27.54 -16.25
N LEU A 317 -7.09 -27.10 -16.24
CA LEU A 317 -7.58 -26.03 -15.36
C LEU A 317 -7.34 -26.32 -13.87
N VAL A 318 -7.62 -27.53 -13.40
CA VAL A 318 -7.49 -27.88 -11.97
C VAL A 318 -6.04 -27.75 -11.49
N LEU A 319 -5.09 -28.23 -12.29
CA LEU A 319 -3.65 -28.12 -11.99
C LEU A 319 -3.21 -26.65 -12.01
N ALA A 320 -3.68 -25.85 -12.97
CA ALA A 320 -3.38 -24.43 -13.03
C ALA A 320 -3.83 -23.69 -11.76
N PHE A 321 -5.06 -23.95 -11.28
CA PHE A 321 -5.59 -23.36 -10.06
C PHE A 321 -4.82 -23.82 -8.82
N ALA A 322 -4.50 -25.12 -8.73
CA ALA A 322 -3.75 -25.67 -7.60
C ALA A 322 -2.34 -25.07 -7.49
N PHE A 323 -1.59 -25.02 -8.61
CA PHE A 323 -0.26 -24.40 -8.63
C PHE A 323 -0.35 -22.91 -8.34
N TYR A 324 -1.30 -22.19 -8.94
CA TYR A 324 -1.47 -20.77 -8.66
C TYR A 324 -1.78 -20.50 -7.18
N PHE A 325 -2.64 -21.31 -6.57
CA PHE A 325 -2.92 -21.24 -5.13
C PHE A 325 -1.64 -21.45 -4.30
N LEU A 326 -0.89 -22.53 -4.56
CA LEU A 326 0.31 -22.85 -3.79
C LEU A 326 1.40 -21.79 -3.97
N ILE A 327 1.61 -21.30 -5.19
CA ILE A 327 2.58 -20.23 -5.48
C ILE A 327 2.20 -18.96 -4.72
N ASN A 328 0.93 -18.55 -4.74
CA ASN A 328 0.49 -17.39 -3.95
C ASN A 328 0.68 -17.63 -2.45
N PHE A 329 0.36 -18.84 -1.96
CA PHE A 329 0.44 -19.18 -0.54
C PHE A 329 1.87 -19.17 0.02
N PHE A 330 2.85 -19.64 -0.76
CA PHE A 330 4.25 -19.64 -0.33
C PHE A 330 5.00 -18.36 -0.69
N CYS A 331 4.50 -17.57 -1.63
CA CYS A 331 5.11 -16.30 -2.02
C CYS A 331 4.72 -15.15 -1.08
N ASP A 332 3.45 -15.10 -0.66
CA ASP A 332 2.84 -13.95 0.04
C ASP A 332 2.87 -14.08 1.57
#